data_AF-A0A2W0AWR7-F1
#
_entry.id   AF-A0A2W0AWR7-F1
#
_cell.length_a   1.000
_cell.length_b   1.000
_cell.length_c   1.000
_cell.angle_alpha   90.00
_cell.angle_beta   90.00
_cell.angle_gamma   90.00
#
_symmetry.space_group_name_H-M   'P 1'
#
loop_
_entity.id
_entity.type
_entity.pdbx_description
1 polymer ?
#
loop_
_entity_poly.entity_id
_entity_poly.type
_entity_poly.pdbx_seq_one_letter_code
_entity_poly.pdbx_strand_id
1 'polypeptide(L)'
;SALGLATRFPFSFLTKTRVIPFERELIVLPTVDETEEFLTILPTLRGEFEMFVAGRGYDLYRLREFAAGDAARHIDWKATARAQTVMVREFTREDERKLKIVFDNPAPSEVKTQDYESAIKLAASLAWHFADGTTDISFAAPGFLGVGPQEALSFLRYLAVAQPAAQKLPLET
;
A
#
# COMPACT_ATOMS: atom_id res chain seq x y z
N SER A 1 25.05 16.94 -14.55
CA SER A 1 25.82 15.81 -13.97
C SER A 1 26.91 15.41 -14.95
N ALA A 2 28.04 14.85 -14.51
CA ALA A 2 29.11 14.46 -15.41
C ALA A 2 29.60 13.04 -15.10
N LEU A 3 29.82 12.23 -16.12
CA LEU A 3 30.27 10.85 -15.98
C LEU A 3 31.80 10.81 -16.16
N GLY A 4 32.52 10.32 -15.16
CA GLY A 4 33.96 10.10 -15.25
C GLY A 4 34.26 8.78 -15.94
N LEU A 5 34.80 8.82 -17.16
CA LEU A 5 35.32 7.64 -17.83
C LEU A 5 36.81 7.50 -17.50
N ALA A 6 37.17 6.49 -16.71
CA ALA A 6 38.56 6.18 -16.37
C ALA A 6 39.04 4.96 -17.16
N THR A 7 40.23 5.05 -17.76
CA THR A 7 40.90 3.90 -18.39
C THR A 7 42.34 3.80 -17.92
N ARG A 8 42.79 2.55 -17.79
CA ARG A 8 44.19 2.19 -17.49
C ARG A 8 44.92 1.62 -18.71
N PHE A 9 44.27 1.62 -19.86
CA PHE A 9 44.81 1.03 -21.09
C PHE A 9 46.00 1.84 -21.66
N PRO A 10 47.02 1.20 -22.27
CA PRO A 10 47.21 -0.25 -22.41
C PRO A 10 48.07 -0.90 -21.32
N PHE A 11 48.85 -0.14 -20.56
CA PHE A 11 49.89 -0.69 -19.69
C PHE A 11 49.55 -0.66 -18.19
N SER A 12 48.40 -0.12 -17.81
CA SER A 12 47.93 0.00 -16.42
C SER A 12 48.83 0.77 -15.45
N PHE A 13 49.89 1.43 -15.94
CA PHE A 13 50.76 2.28 -15.12
C PHE A 13 50.17 3.67 -14.83
N LEU A 14 49.21 4.14 -15.65
CA LEU A 14 48.53 5.42 -15.47
C LEU A 14 47.01 5.24 -15.62
N THR A 15 46.23 6.00 -14.85
CA THR A 15 44.77 6.09 -15.03
C THR A 15 44.45 7.42 -15.71
N LYS A 16 43.90 7.38 -16.92
CA LYS A 16 43.39 8.56 -17.62
C LYS A 16 41.89 8.66 -17.35
N THR A 17 41.49 9.72 -16.67
CA THR A 17 40.07 10.05 -16.46
C THR A 17 39.66 11.17 -17.40
N ARG A 18 38.57 10.98 -18.13
CA ARG A 18 37.91 12.03 -18.91
C ARG A 18 36.50 12.23 -18.36
N VAL A 19 36.17 13.46 -18.01
CA VAL A 19 34.82 13.83 -17.65
C VAL A 19 34.03 14.03 -18.94
N ILE A 20 32.98 13.23 -19.12
CA ILE A 20 32.10 13.31 -20.28
C ILE A 20 30.79 13.97 -19.83
N PRO A 21 30.37 15.07 -20.48
CA PRO A 21 29.04 15.63 -20.23
C PRO A 21 28.00 14.59 -20.64
N PHE A 22 27.10 14.26 -19.72
CA PHE A 22 26.02 13.33 -19.95
C PHE A 22 24.74 13.90 -19.32
N GLU A 23 23.68 13.95 -20.09
CA GLU A 23 22.35 14.29 -19.61
C GLU A 23 21.66 13.03 -19.13
N ARG A 24 21.13 13.07 -17.91
CA ARG A 24 20.37 11.98 -17.32
C ARG A 24 19.05 12.52 -16.81
N GLU A 25 17.97 11.87 -17.22
CA GLU A 25 16.67 12.05 -16.60
C GLU A 25 16.56 11.11 -15.39
N LEU A 26 16.14 11.66 -14.26
CA LEU A 26 15.94 10.93 -13.01
C LEU A 26 14.50 11.16 -12.56
N ILE A 27 13.81 10.08 -12.21
CA ILE A 27 12.49 10.15 -11.58
C ILE A 27 12.70 10.26 -10.08
N VAL A 28 12.17 11.32 -9.47
CA VAL A 28 12.17 11.50 -8.01
C VAL A 28 10.89 10.90 -7.48
N LEU A 29 11.00 9.86 -6.64
CA LEU A 29 9.82 9.24 -6.04
C LEU A 29 9.22 10.17 -4.96
N PRO A 30 7.89 10.08 -4.73
CA PRO A 30 7.27 10.79 -3.63
C PRO A 30 7.92 10.43 -2.29
N THR A 31 7.93 11.38 -1.37
CA THR A 31 8.33 11.10 0.01
C THR A 31 7.33 10.15 0.65
N VAL A 32 7.84 9.20 1.43
CA VAL A 32 7.07 8.27 2.24
C VAL A 32 7.30 8.63 3.70
N ASP A 33 6.22 8.88 4.43
CA ASP A 33 6.28 9.10 5.88
C ASP A 33 6.02 7.80 6.65
N GLU A 34 6.53 7.76 7.88
CA GLU A 34 6.18 6.69 8.82
C GLU A 34 4.77 6.89 9.41
N THR A 35 4.21 5.79 9.90
CA THR A 35 2.79 5.55 10.16
C THR A 35 2.04 6.60 10.97
N GLU A 36 2.70 7.35 11.84
CA GLU A 36 2.06 8.32 12.73
C GLU A 36 1.80 9.67 12.07
N GLU A 37 2.69 10.14 11.20
CA GLU A 37 2.59 11.47 10.59
C GLU A 37 1.46 11.52 9.56
N PHE A 38 1.28 10.46 8.76
CA PHE A 38 0.24 10.50 7.73
C PHE A 38 -1.19 10.36 8.30
N LEU A 39 -1.36 9.83 9.51
CA LEU A 39 -2.68 9.80 10.18
C LEU A 39 -3.21 11.22 10.45
N THR A 40 -2.33 12.21 10.55
CA THR A 40 -2.71 13.61 10.78
C THR A 40 -3.18 14.34 9.51
N ILE A 41 -2.72 13.91 8.33
CA ILE A 41 -3.13 14.49 7.03
C ILE A 41 -4.43 13.88 6.51
N LEU A 42 -4.78 12.65 6.93
CA LEU A 42 -5.98 11.93 6.50
C LEU A 42 -7.29 12.73 6.64
N PRO A 43 -7.56 13.43 7.76
CA PRO A 43 -8.80 14.22 7.91
C PRO A 43 -8.89 15.42 6.95
N THR A 44 -7.75 15.85 6.38
CA THR A 44 -7.68 17.00 5.47
C THR A 44 -7.99 16.60 4.02
N LEU A 45 -7.81 15.33 3.68
CA LEU A 45 -8.05 14.81 2.35
C LEU A 45 -9.54 14.46 2.19
N ARG A 46 -10.18 15.03 1.16
CA ARG A 46 -11.59 14.77 0.83
C ARG A 46 -11.70 13.42 0.11
N GLY A 47 -12.01 12.36 0.82
CA GLY A 47 -12.31 11.04 0.27
C GLY A 47 -12.99 10.12 1.30
N GLU A 48 -13.78 9.15 0.84
CA GLU A 48 -14.32 8.09 1.70
C GLU A 48 -13.19 7.14 2.07
N PHE A 49 -12.55 7.40 3.21
CA PHE A 49 -11.45 6.60 3.72
C PHE A 49 -11.96 5.63 4.80
N GLU A 50 -12.38 4.44 4.37
CA GLU A 50 -12.67 3.34 5.30
C GLU A 50 -11.35 2.66 5.70
N MET A 51 -10.83 3.06 6.87
CA MET A 51 -9.72 2.36 7.49
C MET A 51 -10.20 1.03 8.05
N PHE A 52 -10.06 -0.06 7.29
CA PHE A 52 -10.18 -1.41 7.85
C PHE A 52 -8.93 -1.74 8.69
N VAL A 53 -8.75 -1.06 9.82
CA VAL A 53 -7.79 -1.48 10.84
C VAL A 53 -8.47 -2.55 11.70
N ALA A 54 -8.46 -3.79 11.21
CA ALA A 54 -8.90 -4.96 11.98
C ALA A 54 -7.68 -5.75 12.47
N GLY A 55 -7.62 -6.04 13.77
CA GLY A 55 -6.45 -6.51 14.55
C GLY A 55 -5.87 -7.89 14.21
N ARG A 56 -4.97 -8.37 15.10
CA ARG A 56 -4.22 -9.63 14.96
C ARG A 56 -5.17 -10.82 15.11
N GLY A 57 -5.42 -11.55 14.01
CA GLY A 57 -6.36 -12.65 13.97
C GLY A 57 -6.09 -13.74 15.02
N TYR A 58 -7.05 -13.89 15.94
CA TYR A 58 -7.55 -15.09 16.66
C TYR A 58 -8.83 -14.69 17.44
N ASP A 59 -9.55 -13.67 16.98
CA ASP A 59 -10.67 -13.10 17.74
C ASP A 59 -11.89 -14.02 17.67
N LEU A 60 -12.51 -14.22 18.83
CA LEU A 60 -13.75 -14.96 18.96
C LEU A 60 -14.84 -14.22 18.17
N TYR A 61 -15.28 -14.79 17.05
CA TYR A 61 -16.38 -14.24 16.26
C TYR A 61 -17.70 -14.41 17.02
N ARG A 62 -18.01 -15.64 17.43
CA ARG A 62 -19.16 -15.95 18.28
C ARG A 62 -19.03 -17.32 18.94
N LEU A 63 -19.87 -17.55 19.95
CA LEU A 63 -20.14 -18.89 20.49
C LEU A 63 -21.36 -19.47 19.76
N ARG A 64 -21.25 -20.71 19.29
CA ARG A 64 -22.38 -21.45 18.71
C ARG A 64 -22.48 -22.85 19.27
N GLU A 65 -23.62 -23.50 19.08
CA GLU A 65 -23.78 -24.92 19.41
C GLU A 65 -22.89 -25.80 18.52
N PHE A 66 -22.43 -26.90 19.10
CA PHE A 66 -21.60 -27.91 18.43
C PHE A 66 -22.33 -28.57 17.27
N ALA A 67 -21.64 -28.71 16.14
CA ALA A 67 -22.08 -29.47 14.98
C ALA A 67 -21.12 -30.63 14.71
N ALA A 68 -21.63 -31.71 14.13
CA ALA A 68 -20.80 -32.85 13.74
C ALA A 68 -19.72 -32.41 12.74
N GLY A 69 -18.44 -32.57 13.11
CA GLY A 69 -17.28 -32.11 12.35
C GLY A 69 -16.45 -31.03 13.06
N ASP A 70 -16.96 -30.45 14.14
CA ASP A 70 -16.21 -29.46 14.92
C ASP A 70 -15.05 -30.08 15.70
N ALA A 71 -13.92 -29.37 15.72
CA ALA A 71 -12.75 -29.80 16.46
C ALA A 71 -12.96 -29.60 17.98
N ALA A 72 -12.77 -30.66 18.77
CA ALA A 72 -12.96 -30.63 20.23
C ALA A 72 -12.11 -29.56 20.96
N ARG A 73 -10.96 -29.18 20.38
CA ARG A 73 -10.09 -28.11 20.92
C ARG A 73 -10.72 -26.72 20.93
N HIS A 74 -11.82 -26.51 20.19
CA HIS A 74 -12.53 -25.23 20.15
C HIS A 74 -13.75 -25.20 21.10
N ILE A 75 -13.99 -26.25 21.88
CA ILE A 75 -15.09 -26.29 22.84
C ILE A 75 -14.82 -25.29 23.97
N ASP A 76 -15.77 -24.41 24.22
CA ASP A 76 -15.76 -23.53 25.39
C ASP A 76 -16.51 -24.19 26.54
N TRP A 77 -15.76 -24.83 27.44
CA TRP A 77 -16.33 -25.54 28.59
C TRP A 77 -17.11 -24.62 29.54
N LYS A 78 -16.72 -23.33 29.61
CA LYS A 78 -17.38 -22.35 30.49
C LYS A 78 -18.73 -21.91 29.93
N ALA A 79 -18.81 -21.66 28.63
CA ALA A 79 -20.07 -21.37 27.94
C ALA A 79 -20.98 -22.60 27.92
N THR A 80 -20.42 -23.79 27.69
CA THR A 80 -21.13 -25.07 27.72
C THR A 80 -21.82 -25.32 29.06
N ALA A 81 -21.10 -25.11 30.17
CA ALA A 81 -21.66 -25.28 31.52
C ALA A 81 -22.82 -24.31 31.81
N ARG A 82 -22.81 -23.10 31.23
CA ARG A 82 -23.86 -22.09 31.41
C ARG A 82 -25.09 -22.35 30.53
N ALA A 83 -24.86 -22.79 29.30
CA ALA A 83 -25.93 -22.99 28.31
C ALA A 83 -26.59 -24.38 28.44
N GLN A 84 -25.96 -25.33 29.14
CA GLN A 84 -26.36 -26.75 29.20
C GLN A 84 -26.35 -27.48 27.84
N THR A 85 -25.75 -26.87 26.83
CA THR A 85 -25.52 -27.40 25.48
C THR A 85 -24.05 -27.16 25.11
N VAL A 86 -23.45 -28.04 24.31
CA VAL A 86 -22.02 -27.98 23.95
C VAL A 86 -21.78 -26.78 23.05
N MET A 87 -21.02 -25.80 23.55
CA MET A 87 -20.71 -24.56 22.84
C MET A 87 -19.29 -24.61 22.26
N VAL A 88 -19.14 -24.20 21.00
CA VAL A 88 -17.88 -24.13 20.27
C VAL A 88 -17.54 -22.67 19.96
N ARG A 89 -16.27 -22.30 20.14
CA ARG A 89 -15.72 -21.02 19.71
C ARG A 89 -15.58 -21.02 18.19
N GLU A 90 -16.34 -20.16 17.54
CA GLU A 90 -16.13 -19.84 16.13
C GLU A 90 -15.15 -18.66 16.07
N PHE A 91 -14.02 -18.85 15.42
CA PHE A 91 -13.03 -17.81 15.19
C PHE A 91 -13.30 -17.15 13.85
N THR A 92 -13.01 -15.85 13.75
CA THR A 92 -12.99 -15.17 12.45
C THR A 92 -11.99 -15.92 11.55
N ARG A 93 -12.42 -16.29 10.34
CA ARG A 93 -11.53 -16.81 9.30
C ARG A 93 -10.44 -15.75 9.09
N GLU A 94 -9.19 -16.16 8.92
CA GLU A 94 -8.09 -15.24 8.59
C GLU A 94 -8.51 -14.46 7.34
N ASP A 95 -9.06 -13.26 7.53
CA ASP A 95 -9.36 -12.37 6.43
C ASP A 95 -7.98 -11.94 5.94
N GLU A 96 -7.60 -12.43 4.77
CA GLU A 96 -6.61 -11.79 3.93
C GLU A 96 -6.97 -10.31 3.93
N ARG A 97 -6.19 -9.49 4.66
CA ARG A 97 -6.47 -8.06 4.72
C ARG A 97 -6.38 -7.54 3.30
N LYS A 98 -7.51 -7.15 2.72
CA LYS A 98 -7.57 -6.63 1.35
C LYS A 98 -7.56 -5.12 1.41
N LEU A 99 -6.56 -4.52 0.81
CA LEU A 99 -6.43 -3.07 0.67
C LEU A 99 -6.43 -2.70 -0.80
N LYS A 100 -7.31 -1.79 -1.19
CA LYS A 100 -7.27 -1.20 -2.53
C LYS A 100 -7.03 0.28 -2.42
N ILE A 101 -5.89 0.74 -2.95
CA ILE A 101 -5.57 2.16 -3.02
C ILE A 101 -6.03 2.66 -4.38
N VAL A 102 -7.01 3.56 -4.37
CA VAL A 102 -7.50 4.24 -5.58
C VAL A 102 -7.02 5.69 -5.54
N PHE A 103 -6.20 6.08 -6.51
CA PHE A 103 -5.80 7.47 -6.69
C PHE A 103 -6.65 8.08 -7.80
N ASP A 104 -7.72 8.76 -7.40
CA ASP A 104 -8.52 9.56 -8.32
C ASP A 104 -7.75 10.83 -8.68
N ASN A 105 -7.60 11.12 -9.98
CA ASN A 105 -6.81 12.25 -10.44
C ASN A 105 -7.74 13.41 -10.83
N PRO A 106 -7.88 14.44 -9.98
CA PRO A 106 -8.81 15.54 -10.23
C PRO A 106 -8.30 16.49 -11.32
N ALA A 107 -9.20 17.34 -11.82
CA ALA A 107 -8.79 18.43 -12.70
C ALA A 107 -7.90 19.44 -11.94
N PRO A 108 -6.97 20.15 -12.62
CA PRO A 108 -6.16 21.21 -11.99
C PRO A 108 -6.95 22.30 -11.26
N SER A 109 -8.20 22.55 -11.68
CA SER A 109 -9.08 23.55 -11.06
C SER A 109 -9.81 23.07 -9.81
N GLU A 110 -9.84 21.77 -9.56
CA GLU A 110 -10.64 21.15 -8.49
C GLU A 110 -9.84 20.95 -7.20
N VAL A 111 -8.52 20.94 -7.29
CA VAL A 111 -7.61 20.69 -6.17
C VAL A 111 -6.54 21.77 -6.07
N LYS A 112 -6.21 22.19 -4.85
CA LYS A 112 -5.05 23.06 -4.64
C LYS A 112 -3.78 22.23 -4.75
N THR A 113 -2.69 22.84 -5.24
CA THR A 113 -1.39 22.16 -5.37
C THR A 113 -0.95 21.46 -4.09
N GLN A 114 -1.09 22.12 -2.93
CA GLN A 114 -0.70 21.54 -1.63
C GLN A 114 -1.54 20.31 -1.25
N ASP A 115 -2.84 20.34 -1.52
CA ASP A 115 -3.74 19.22 -1.21
C ASP A 115 -3.43 18.03 -2.13
N TYR A 116 -3.10 18.30 -3.40
CA TYR A 116 -2.68 17.28 -4.36
C TYR A 116 -1.34 16.63 -3.99
N GLU A 117 -0.33 17.43 -3.63
CA GLU A 117 0.97 16.90 -3.14
C GLU A 117 0.80 16.06 -1.88
N SER A 118 -0.09 16.48 -0.98
CA SER A 118 -0.44 15.72 0.23
C SER A 118 -1.11 14.39 -0.11
N ALA A 119 -1.99 14.36 -1.11
CA ALA A 119 -2.62 13.14 -1.60
C ALA A 119 -1.61 12.17 -2.23
N ILE A 120 -0.67 12.69 -3.03
CA ILE A 120 0.46 11.90 -3.58
C ILE A 120 1.28 11.28 -2.44
N LYS A 121 1.65 12.10 -1.45
CA LYS A 121 2.43 11.66 -0.29
C LYS A 121 1.70 10.58 0.51
N LEU A 122 0.41 10.74 0.73
CA LEU A 122 -0.43 9.75 1.42
C LEU A 122 -0.48 8.43 0.64
N ALA A 123 -0.81 8.49 -0.65
CA ALA A 123 -0.94 7.30 -1.49
C ALA A 123 0.39 6.53 -1.55
N ALA A 124 1.51 7.26 -1.67
CA ALA A 124 2.85 6.69 -1.62
C ALA A 124 3.16 6.03 -0.28
N SER A 125 2.82 6.69 0.83
CA SER A 125 3.09 6.18 2.16
C SER A 125 2.28 4.93 2.48
N LEU A 126 1.00 4.90 2.11
CA LEU A 126 0.14 3.72 2.24
C LEU A 126 0.66 2.56 1.37
N ALA A 127 1.00 2.83 0.11
CA ALA A 127 1.52 1.82 -0.79
C ALA A 127 2.81 1.18 -0.26
N TRP A 128 3.73 2.00 0.28
CA TRP A 128 4.98 1.52 0.85
C TRP A 128 4.79 0.75 2.15
N HIS A 129 3.94 1.25 3.05
CA HIS A 129 3.69 0.63 4.35
C HIS A 129 3.11 -0.79 4.22
N PHE A 130 2.16 -0.98 3.31
CA PHE A 130 1.48 -2.25 3.12
C PHE A 130 2.12 -3.16 2.07
N ALA A 131 3.29 -2.79 1.52
CA ALA A 131 4.05 -3.63 0.59
C ALA A 131 4.82 -4.78 1.28
N ASP A 132 4.70 -4.93 2.60
CA ASP A 132 5.42 -5.95 3.39
C ASP A 132 4.93 -7.40 3.18
N GLY A 133 3.86 -7.58 2.41
CA GLY A 133 3.32 -8.89 2.01
C GLY A 133 2.31 -9.50 3.00
N THR A 134 1.97 -8.80 4.08
CA THR A 134 0.93 -9.24 5.04
C THR A 134 -0.49 -8.91 4.61
N THR A 135 -0.62 -8.02 3.62
CA THR A 135 -1.88 -7.46 3.12
C THR A 135 -1.98 -7.74 1.62
N ASP A 136 -3.13 -8.25 1.18
CA ASP A 136 -3.48 -8.36 -0.24
C ASP A 136 -3.80 -6.95 -0.77
N ILE A 137 -2.78 -6.29 -1.31
CA ILE A 137 -2.86 -4.90 -1.78
C ILE A 137 -3.08 -4.83 -3.29
N SER A 138 -3.95 -3.90 -3.73
CA SER A 138 -4.12 -3.55 -5.14
C SER A 138 -4.18 -2.04 -5.31
N PHE A 139 -3.86 -1.58 -6.51
CA PHE A 139 -3.71 -0.18 -6.87
C PHE A 139 -4.53 0.12 -8.12
N ALA A 140 -5.21 1.26 -8.11
CA ALA A 140 -5.90 1.78 -9.29
C ALA A 140 -5.69 3.29 -9.39
N ALA A 141 -5.36 3.76 -10.58
CA ALA A 141 -5.33 5.17 -10.95
C ALA A 141 -5.64 5.29 -12.45
N PRO A 142 -5.90 6.49 -12.98
CA PRO A 142 -6.09 6.67 -14.42
C PRO A 142 -4.89 6.12 -15.21
N GLY A 143 -5.15 5.11 -16.05
CA GLY A 143 -4.12 4.42 -16.83
C GLY A 143 -3.21 3.46 -16.06
N PHE A 144 -3.49 3.18 -14.78
CA PHE A 144 -2.69 2.28 -13.94
C PHE A 144 -3.57 1.30 -13.17
N LEU A 145 -3.24 0.01 -13.27
CA LEU A 145 -3.80 -1.07 -12.46
C LEU A 145 -2.66 -1.98 -12.02
N GLY A 146 -2.57 -2.23 -10.71
CA GLY A 146 -1.57 -3.12 -10.13
C GLY A 146 -2.20 -4.01 -9.07
N VAL A 147 -1.77 -5.27 -9.00
CA VAL A 147 -2.23 -6.23 -8.00
C VAL A 147 -1.02 -6.86 -7.33
N GLY A 148 -1.04 -6.88 -6.00
CA GLY A 148 0.01 -7.43 -5.15
C GLY A 148 1.07 -6.40 -4.74
N PRO A 149 1.85 -6.71 -3.69
CA PRO A 149 2.87 -5.82 -3.13
C PRO A 149 4.01 -5.50 -4.12
N GLN A 150 4.28 -6.38 -5.08
CA GLN A 150 5.30 -6.18 -6.12
C GLN A 150 5.01 -4.95 -7.02
N GLU A 151 3.76 -4.51 -7.11
CA GLU A 151 3.39 -3.34 -7.91
C GLU A 151 3.56 -2.01 -7.16
N ALA A 152 3.93 -2.03 -5.87
CA ALA A 152 4.08 -0.82 -5.07
C ALA A 152 5.10 0.15 -5.68
N LEU A 153 6.25 -0.34 -6.17
CA LEU A 153 7.25 0.52 -6.81
C LEU A 153 6.74 1.09 -8.14
N SER A 154 6.01 0.29 -8.93
CA SER A 154 5.37 0.75 -10.17
C SER A 154 4.38 1.88 -9.89
N PHE A 155 3.58 1.73 -8.82
CA PHE A 155 2.63 2.73 -8.37
C PHE A 155 3.32 4.01 -7.87
N LEU A 156 4.41 3.90 -7.11
CA LEU A 156 5.21 5.07 -6.69
C LEU A 156 5.81 5.82 -7.89
N ARG A 157 6.26 5.09 -8.93
CA ARG A 157 6.74 5.71 -10.18
C ARG A 157 5.63 6.40 -10.95
N TYR A 158 4.41 5.87 -10.91
CA TYR A 158 3.24 6.55 -11.47
C TYR A 158 2.98 7.87 -10.74
N LEU A 159 2.92 7.83 -9.39
CA LEU A 159 2.70 9.02 -8.57
C LEU A 159 3.80 10.08 -8.76
N ALA A 160 5.05 9.66 -8.96
CA ALA A 160 6.20 10.56 -9.18
C ALA A 160 6.04 11.49 -10.40
N VAL A 161 5.28 11.05 -11.42
CA VAL A 161 5.07 11.81 -12.66
C VAL A 161 3.62 12.28 -12.81
N ALA A 162 2.77 11.98 -11.82
CA ALA A 162 1.35 12.31 -11.87
C ALA A 162 1.15 13.82 -11.76
N GLN A 163 0.37 14.37 -12.69
CA GLN A 163 -0.08 15.75 -12.64
C GLN A 163 -1.61 15.79 -12.62
N PRO A 164 -2.24 16.81 -11.99
CA PRO A 164 -3.68 16.96 -12.00
C PRO A 164 -4.19 16.96 -13.44
N ALA A 165 -5.01 15.97 -13.77
CA ALA A 165 -5.60 15.83 -15.09
C ALA A 165 -6.88 15.03 -14.96
N ALA A 166 -8.02 15.63 -15.31
CA ALA A 166 -9.30 14.95 -15.30
C ALA A 166 -9.28 13.77 -16.26
N GLN A 167 -9.15 12.56 -15.72
CA GLN A 167 -9.05 11.33 -16.51
C GLN A 167 -9.85 10.24 -15.83
N LYS A 168 -10.68 9.53 -16.60
CA LYS A 168 -11.57 8.50 -16.07
C LYS A 168 -10.80 7.38 -15.38
N LEU A 169 -11.29 6.97 -14.21
CA LEU A 169 -10.80 5.79 -13.52
C LEU A 169 -11.12 4.52 -14.33
N PRO A 170 -10.22 3.53 -14.33
CA PRO A 170 -10.43 2.26 -15.05
C PRO A 170 -11.54 1.37 -14.45
N LEU A 171 -12.24 1.82 -13.41
CA LEU A 171 -13.30 1.08 -12.71
C LEU A 171 -14.71 1.49 -13.14
N GLU A 172 -14.86 2.55 -13.93
CA GLU A 172 -16.14 2.98 -14.47
C GLU A 172 -16.40 2.32 -15.83
N THR A 173 -17.11 1.19 -15.81
CA THR A 173 -17.76 0.61 -17.01
C THR A 173 -19.26 0.83 -16.93
#